data_AF-A0A7V1ZDX4-F1
#
_entry.id   AF-A0A7V1ZDX4-F1
#
_cell.length_a   1.000
_cell.length_b   1.000
_cell.length_c   1.000
_cell.angle_alpha   90.00
_cell.angle_beta   90.00
_cell.angle_gamma   90.00
#
_symmetry.space_group_name_H-M   'P 1'
#
loop_
_entity.id
_entity.type
_entity.pdbx_description
1 polymer ?
#
loop_
_entity_poly.entity_id
_entity_poly.type
_entity_poly.pdbx_seq_one_letter_code
_entity_poly.pdbx_strand_id
1 'polypeptide(L)' 'MKFFNEFLNVEFEIEEIRTVVSLAPDITDTLNFLNLFDKVIGVSSYCYRPKEARNKPKLG' A
#
# COMPACT_ATOMS: atom_id res chain seq x y z
N MET A 1 3.20 8.56 14.13
CA MET A 1 4.49 8.23 13.48
C MET A 1 4.80 9.31 12.45
N LYS A 2 6.04 9.82 12.43
CA LYS A 2 6.50 10.80 11.43
C LYS A 2 6.98 10.08 10.18
N PHE A 3 6.60 10.60 9.02
CA PHE A 3 7.01 10.12 7.72
C PHE A 3 7.55 11.27 6.87
N PHE A 4 8.48 10.93 5.99
CA PHE A 4 9.00 11.84 4.97
C PHE A 4 8.69 11.27 3.60
N ASN A 5 8.15 12.11 2.71
CA ASN A 5 7.99 11.78 1.29
C ASN A 5 9.10 12.47 0.50
N GLU A 6 9.99 11.66 -0.08
CA GLU A 6 11.17 12.10 -0.81
C GLU A 6 10.85 12.79 -2.15
N PHE A 7 9.72 12.47 -2.77
CA PHE A 7 9.32 13.04 -4.05
C PHE A 7 8.69 14.43 -3.89
N LEU A 8 7.92 14.60 -2.82
CA LEU A 8 7.26 15.87 -2.50
C LEU A 8 8.10 16.76 -1.58
N ASN A 9 9.15 16.21 -0.98
CA ASN A 9 10.00 16.85 0.02
C ASN A 9 9.18 17.44 1.18
N VAL A 10 8.24 16.64 1.70
CA VAL A 10 7.37 17.02 2.82
C VAL A 10 7.42 15.99 3.93
N GLU A 11 7.36 16.48 5.16
CA GLU A 11 7.11 15.66 6.35
C GLU A 11 5.62 15.67 6.69
N PHE A 12 5.10 14.54 7.16
CA PHE A 12 3.74 14.44 7.64
C PHE A 12 3.65 13.44 8.79
N GLU A 13 2.63 13.61 9.63
CA GLU A 13 2.36 12.73 10.75
C GLU A 13 1.11 11.92 10.48
N ILE A 14 1.19 10.61 10.72
CA ILE A 14 0.03 9.74 10.76
C ILE A 14 -0.08 9.19 12.17
N GLU A 15 -1.24 9.39 12.82
CA GLU A 15 -1.54 8.81 14.12
C GLU A 15 -1.64 7.28 14.02
N GLU A 16 -2.43 6.78 13.06
CA GLU A 16 -2.68 5.36 12.86
C GLU A 16 -2.85 5.02 11.36
N ILE A 17 -2.20 3.94 10.91
CA ILE A 17 -2.45 3.37 9.58
C ILE A 17 -3.69 2.49 9.65
N ARG A 18 -4.83 3.02 9.16
CA ARG A 18 -6.10 2.30 9.09
C ARG A 18 -6.29 1.56 7.79
N THR A 19 -6.07 2.24 6.66
CA THR A 19 -6.22 1.70 5.32
C THR A 19 -5.11 2.22 4.41
N VAL A 20 -4.74 1.43 3.41
CA VAL A 20 -3.65 1.70 2.48
C VAL A 20 -4.12 1.46 1.06
N VAL A 21 -3.79 2.39 0.16
CA VAL A 21 -3.81 2.16 -1.29
C VAL A 21 -2.36 1.95 -1.74
N SER A 22 -2.07 0.82 -2.37
CA SER A 22 -0.71 0.45 -2.78
C SER A 22 -0.65 0.25 -4.30
N LEU A 23 -0.07 1.22 -5.01
CA LEU A 23 -0.07 1.25 -6.48
C LEU A 23 1.17 0.61 -7.12
N ALA A 24 2.13 0.16 -6.31
CA ALA A 24 3.34 -0.49 -6.78
C ALA A 24 3.31 -2.00 -6.41
N PRO A 25 3.53 -2.93 -7.37
CA PRO A 25 3.47 -4.36 -7.11
C PRO A 25 4.45 -4.85 -6.03
N ASP A 26 5.69 -4.37 -6.08
CA ASP A 26 6.75 -4.67 -5.12
C ASP A 26 6.43 -4.18 -3.69
N ILE A 27 5.84 -2.98 -3.57
CA ILE A 27 5.38 -2.46 -2.29
C ILE A 27 4.20 -3.27 -1.75
N THR A 28 3.27 -3.68 -2.62
CA THR A 28 2.11 -4.52 -2.22
C THR A 28 2.56 -5.88 -1.70
N ASP A 29 3.54 -6.50 -2.36
CA ASP A 29 4.16 -7.75 -1.91
C ASP A 29 4.88 -7.57 -0.56
N THR A 30 5.59 -6.46 -0.39
CA THR A 30 6.27 -6.12 0.87
C THR A 30 5.27 -5.96 2.02
N LEU A 31 4.15 -5.26 1.82
CA LEU A 31 3.09 -5.14 2.82
C LEU A 31 2.53 -6.51 3.22
N ASN A 32 2.41 -7.44 2.27
CA ASN A 32 2.01 -8.81 2.57
C ASN A 32 3.06 -9.56 3.39
N PHE A 33 4.35 -9.46 3.06
CA PHE A 33 5.42 -10.07 3.88
C PHE A 33 5.47 -9.53 5.31
N LEU A 34 5.07 -8.27 5.50
CA LEU A 34 4.98 -7.64 6.82
C LEU A 34 3.68 -7.94 7.58
N ASN A 35 2.81 -8.82 7.06
CA ASN A 35 1.48 -9.11 7.61
C ASN A 35 0.57 -7.87 7.72
N LEU A 36 0.71 -6.92 6.78
CA LEU A 36 -0.08 -5.68 6.71
C LEU A 36 -1.05 -5.66 5.52
N PHE A 37 -1.22 -6.79 4.82
CA PHE A 37 -2.05 -6.87 3.62
C PHE A 37 -3.56 -6.67 3.91
N ASP A 38 -3.98 -6.97 5.14
CA ASP A 38 -5.34 -6.71 5.64
C ASP A 38 -5.72 -5.22 5.54
N LYS A 39 -4.74 -4.32 5.71
CA LYS A 39 -4.92 -2.87 5.60
C LYS A 39 -4.99 -2.38 4.15
N VAL A 40 -4.58 -3.18 3.16
CA VAL A 40 -4.58 -2.78 1.75
C VAL A 40 -6.00 -2.83 1.19
N ILE A 41 -6.56 -1.69 0.81
CA ILE A 41 -7.95 -1.59 0.30
C ILE A 41 -8.05 -1.39 -1.21
N GLY A 42 -6.95 -1.03 -1.87
CA GLY A 42 -6.90 -0.82 -3.31
C GLY A 42 -5.48 -0.99 -3.82
N VAL A 43 -5.36 -1.49 -5.05
CA VAL A 43 -4.08 -1.83 -5.66
C VAL A 43 -4.04 -1.38 -7.12
N SER A 44 -2.86 -1.33 -7.73
CA SER A 44 -2.78 -1.10 -9.18
C SER A 44 -3.21 -2.32 -10.00
N SER A 45 -3.49 -2.09 -11.28
CA SER A 45 -3.82 -3.13 -12.26
C SER A 45 -2.74 -4.22 -12.40
N TYR A 46 -1.50 -3.91 -12.03
CA TYR A 46 -0.34 -4.81 -12.11
C TYR A 46 -0.07 -5.61 -10.82
N CYS A 47 -0.82 -5.37 -9.75
CA CYS A 47 -0.68 -6.13 -8.50
C CYS A 47 -1.44 -7.46 -8.58
N TYR A 48 -0.72 -8.56 -8.72
CA TYR A 48 -1.28 -9.93 -8.83
C TYR A 48 -0.91 -10.86 -7.67
N ARG A 49 -0.05 -10.39 -6.77
CA ARG A 49 0.44 -11.08 -5.58
C ARG A 49 0.16 -10.19 -4.36
N PRO A 50 -0.17 -10.78 -3.20
CA PRO A 50 -0.62 -12.18 -3.06
C PRO A 50 -1.92 -12.42 -3.86
N LYS A 51 -2.41 -13.67 -3.96
CA LYS A 51 -3.54 -14.01 -4.87
C LYS A 51 -4.78 -13.13 -4.58
N GLU A 52 -4.95 -12.75 -3.34
CA GLU A 52 -5.99 -11.89 -2.80
C GLU A 52 -5.96 -10.47 -3.38
N ALA A 53 -4.79 -9.97 -3.82
CA ALA A 53 -4.65 -8.66 -4.47
C ALA A 53 -5.40 -8.58 -5.80
N ARG A 54 -5.70 -9.73 -6.43
CA ARG A 54 -6.51 -9.79 -7.66
C ARG A 54 -7.97 -9.42 -7.42
N ASN A 55 -8.45 -9.58 -6.19
CA ASN A 55 -9.84 -9.30 -5.80
C ASN A 55 -10.01 -7.87 -5.23
N LYS A 56 -8.91 -7.14 -5.00
CA LYS A 56 -8.96 -5.76 -4.51
C LYS A 56 -9.32 -4.81 -5.67
N PRO A 57 -10.05 -3.70 -5.40
CA PRO A 57 -10.29 -2.63 -6.37
C PRO A 57 -9.01 -2.21 -7.09
N LYS A 58 -9.07 -2.12 -8.42
CA LYS A 58 -7.97 -1.67 -9.27
C LYS A 58 -8.06 -0.16 -9.45
N LEU A 59 -7.02 0.54 -9.04
CA LEU A 59 -6.91 1.99 -9.10
C LEU A 59 -5.70 2.31 -9.98
N GLY A 60 -5.95 2.83 -11.19
CA GLY A 60 -4.91 3.02 -12.20
C GLY A 60 -4.67 1.79 -13.07
#